data_AF-W2BVS4-F1
#
_entry.id   AF-W2BVS4-F1
#
_cell.length_a   1.000
_cell.length_b   1.000
_cell.length_c   1.000
_cell.angle_alpha   90.00
_cell.angle_beta   90.00
_cell.angle_gamma   90.00
#
_symmetry.space_group_name_H-M   'P 1'
#
loop_
_entity.id
_entity.type
_entity.pdbx_description
1 polymer ?
#
loop_
_entity_poly.entity_id
_entity_poly.type
_entity_poly.pdbx_seq_one_letter_code
_entity_poly.pdbx_strand_id
1 'polypeptide(L)'
;MGLFFRKKKTDDIAVIFVKNRHREGYSYMNGIISVDGKKSRHRFYQKGMPACYVQPGCRELKVSAVWQKLEDKKLKDCLVGPATLEVEVEAGKFYALNYNVHEEYFEFLECDPENYMLD
;
A
#
# COMPACT_ATOMS: atom_id res chain seq x y z
N MET A 1 28.50 16.54 11.35
CA MET A 1 27.87 16.63 10.01
C MET A 1 26.41 16.20 10.14
N GLY A 2 25.48 17.15 10.15
CA GLY A 2 24.06 16.81 10.20
C GLY A 2 23.59 16.26 8.85
N LEU A 3 23.03 15.04 8.86
CA LEU A 3 22.29 14.55 7.70
C LEU A 3 21.00 15.38 7.58
N PHE A 4 21.06 16.42 6.75
CA PHE A 4 19.87 17.10 6.29
C PHE A 4 19.07 16.13 5.41
N PHE A 5 18.02 15.53 5.95
CA PHE A 5 16.97 14.95 5.12
C PHE A 5 16.34 16.08 4.33
N ARG A 6 16.79 16.26 3.08
CA ARG A 6 16.12 17.11 2.10
C ARG A 6 14.68 16.59 2.01
N LYS A 7 13.69 17.33 2.53
CA LYS A 7 12.26 17.14 2.21
C LYS A 7 12.16 17.23 0.68
N LYS A 8 12.25 16.10 -0.01
CA LYS A 8 12.10 16.03 -1.46
C LYS A 8 10.62 16.17 -1.75
N LYS A 9 10.23 17.28 -2.40
CA LYS A 9 9.06 17.46 -3.28
C LYS A 9 7.96 16.39 -3.09
N THR A 10 7.23 16.45 -1.99
CA THR A 10 5.98 15.67 -1.87
C THR A 10 4.86 16.35 -2.65
N ASP A 11 4.97 17.66 -2.89
CA ASP A 11 3.96 18.45 -3.61
C ASP A 11 3.78 18.08 -5.09
N ASP A 12 4.75 17.37 -5.72
CA ASP A 12 4.70 16.98 -7.14
C ASP A 12 4.35 15.48 -7.34
N ILE A 13 4.21 14.70 -6.27
CA ILE A 13 4.02 13.24 -6.33
C ILE A 13 2.92 12.80 -5.38
N ALA A 14 2.23 11.71 -5.72
CA ALA A 14 1.36 11.02 -4.79
C ALA A 14 2.11 9.87 -4.11
N VAL A 15 1.72 9.55 -2.88
CA VAL A 15 2.30 8.44 -2.12
C VAL A 15 1.22 7.41 -1.83
N ILE A 16 1.45 6.17 -2.22
CA ILE A 16 0.56 5.04 -1.95
C ILE A 16 1.22 4.14 -0.91
N PHE A 17 0.62 4.03 0.26
CA PHE A 17 1.01 3.11 1.31
C PHE A 17 0.43 1.72 1.06
N VAL A 18 1.19 0.70 1.40
CA VAL A 18 0.72 -0.69 1.38
C VAL A 18 0.44 -1.12 2.81
N LYS A 19 -0.83 -1.26 3.17
CA LYS A 19 -1.23 -1.66 4.53
C LYS A 19 -1.00 -3.15 4.69
N ASN A 20 -0.17 -3.57 5.64
CA ASN A 20 0.06 -4.98 5.95
C ASN A 20 -0.44 -5.37 7.35
N ARG A 21 -1.31 -4.55 7.94
CA ARG A 21 -1.85 -4.78 9.28
C ARG A 21 -3.30 -4.32 9.28
N HIS A 22 -4.23 -5.27 9.36
CA HIS A 22 -5.66 -4.93 9.25
C HIS A 22 -6.47 -5.31 10.48
N ARG A 23 -6.07 -6.36 11.21
CA ARG A 23 -6.89 -6.89 12.29
C ARG A 23 -6.14 -7.86 13.18
N GLU A 24 -6.51 -7.88 14.45
CA GLU A 24 -6.13 -8.97 15.35
C GLU A 24 -6.60 -10.32 14.80
N GLY A 25 -5.77 -11.35 14.92
CA GLY A 25 -6.09 -12.70 14.46
C GLY A 25 -5.76 -13.00 12.99
N TYR A 26 -5.23 -12.04 12.22
CA TYR A 26 -4.82 -12.25 10.83
C TYR A 26 -3.41 -11.70 10.56
N SER A 27 -2.66 -12.38 9.69
CA SER A 27 -1.43 -11.91 9.07
C SER A 27 -1.72 -11.46 7.64
N TYR A 28 -1.14 -10.33 7.22
CA TYR A 28 -1.36 -9.75 5.89
C TYR A 28 -0.04 -9.39 5.21
N MET A 29 0.01 -9.62 3.90
CA MET A 29 1.04 -9.11 3.01
C MET A 29 0.38 -8.67 1.70
N ASN A 30 -0.03 -7.42 1.68
CA ASN A 30 -0.45 -6.72 0.48
C ASN A 30 0.79 -6.27 -0.31
N GLY A 31 0.63 -6.09 -1.61
CA GLY A 31 1.72 -5.69 -2.50
C GLY A 31 1.21 -5.02 -3.76
N ILE A 32 1.98 -4.03 -4.23
CA ILE A 32 1.82 -3.46 -5.57
C ILE A 32 2.91 -4.09 -6.43
N ILE A 33 2.52 -4.93 -7.38
CA ILE A 33 3.43 -5.63 -8.29
C ILE A 33 3.98 -4.66 -9.34
N SER A 34 3.10 -3.85 -9.94
CA SER A 34 3.47 -2.85 -10.95
C SER A 34 2.55 -1.64 -10.93
N VAL A 35 3.07 -0.52 -11.42
CA VAL A 35 2.33 0.72 -11.70
C VAL A 35 2.52 1.05 -13.18
N ASP A 36 1.43 1.21 -13.92
CA ASP A 36 1.42 1.47 -15.37
C ASP A 36 2.30 0.47 -16.14
N GLY A 37 2.14 -0.82 -15.83
CA GLY A 37 2.93 -1.92 -16.40
C GLY A 37 4.40 -1.99 -15.98
N LYS A 38 4.91 -1.03 -15.20
CA LYS A 38 6.31 -1.02 -14.71
C LYS A 38 6.40 -1.63 -13.32
N LYS A 39 7.31 -2.58 -13.13
CA LYS A 39 7.53 -3.25 -11.83
C LYS A 39 7.71 -2.20 -10.73
N SER A 40 6.86 -2.27 -9.73
CA SER A 40 6.88 -1.35 -8.59
C SER A 40 8.12 -1.61 -7.74
N ARG A 41 8.70 -0.54 -7.20
CA ARG A 41 9.76 -0.60 -6.21
C ARG A 41 9.26 0.05 -4.94
N HIS A 42 8.82 -0.78 -4.00
CA HIS A 42 8.50 -0.31 -2.66
C HIS A 42 9.71 0.35 -2.03
N ARG A 43 9.48 1.53 -1.48
CA ARG A 43 10.44 2.28 -0.67
C ARG A 43 9.80 2.56 0.67
N PHE A 44 10.62 2.73 1.70
CA PHE A 44 10.09 3.10 3.00
C PHE A 44 9.74 4.58 3.04
N TYR A 45 8.55 4.88 3.54
CA TYR A 45 8.22 6.19 4.06
C TYR A 45 8.79 6.33 5.49
N GLN A 46 8.91 7.56 6.02
CA GLN A 46 9.66 7.97 7.21
C GLN A 46 9.62 7.03 8.44
N LYS A 47 8.56 6.23 8.62
CA LYS A 47 8.38 5.28 9.73
C LYS A 47 8.58 3.81 9.35
N GLY A 48 9.27 3.51 8.25
CA GLY A 48 9.51 2.11 7.81
C GLY A 48 8.30 1.46 7.13
N MET A 49 7.29 2.24 6.75
CA MET A 49 6.10 1.72 6.07
C MET A 49 6.37 1.56 4.56
N PRO A 50 6.07 0.39 3.97
CA PRO A 50 6.22 0.19 2.53
C PRO A 50 5.29 1.14 1.77
N ALA A 51 5.87 1.90 0.85
CA ALA A 51 5.17 2.89 0.04
C ALA A 51 5.63 2.82 -1.43
N CYS A 52 4.74 3.19 -2.33
CA CYS A 52 5.02 3.46 -3.73
C CYS A 52 4.85 4.96 -3.99
N TYR A 53 5.79 5.55 -4.73
CA TYR A 53 5.74 6.95 -5.12
C TYR A 53 5.33 7.01 -6.58
N VAL A 54 4.23 7.69 -6.87
CA VAL A 54 3.62 7.70 -8.19
C VAL A 54 3.39 9.14 -8.66
N GLN A 55 3.38 9.34 -9.97
CA GLN A 55 3.04 10.63 -10.55
C GLN A 55 1.51 10.83 -10.47
N PRO A 56 1.02 12.07 -10.31
CA PRO A 56 -0.41 12.34 -10.29
C PRO A 56 -1.14 11.94 -11.59
N GLY A 57 -2.45 11.78 -11.53
CA GLY A 57 -3.34 11.38 -12.62
C GLY A 57 -3.86 9.94 -12.49
N CYS A 58 -4.53 9.46 -13.53
CA CYS A 58 -5.01 8.07 -13.59
C CYS A 58 -3.83 7.10 -13.71
N ARG A 59 -3.82 6.08 -12.85
CA ARG A 59 -2.78 5.05 -12.77
C ARG A 59 -3.41 3.67 -12.76
N GLU A 60 -2.72 2.74 -13.41
CA GLU A 60 -3.05 1.32 -13.34
C GLU A 60 -2.14 0.64 -12.32
N LEU A 61 -2.73 0.10 -11.26
CA LEU A 61 -2.02 -0.69 -10.26
C LEU A 61 -2.28 -2.18 -10.50
N LYS A 62 -1.21 -2.97 -10.58
CA LYS A 62 -1.32 -4.43 -10.46
C LYS A 62 -1.02 -4.81 -9.02
N VAL A 63 -1.98 -5.40 -8.33
CA VAL A 63 -1.92 -5.63 -6.88
C VAL A 63 -2.11 -7.10 -6.53
N SER A 64 -1.59 -7.50 -5.38
CA SER A 64 -1.79 -8.83 -4.80
C SER A 64 -1.90 -8.73 -3.28
N ALA A 65 -2.56 -9.70 -2.69
CA ALA A 65 -2.63 -9.88 -1.25
C ALA A 65 -2.33 -11.33 -0.88
N VAL A 66 -1.63 -11.52 0.22
CA VAL A 66 -1.55 -12.80 0.92
C VAL A 66 -2.06 -12.57 2.31
N TRP A 67 -2.95 -13.42 2.79
CA TRP A 67 -3.40 -13.37 4.16
C TRP A 67 -3.51 -14.76 4.77
N GLN A 68 -3.45 -14.80 6.10
CA GLN A 68 -3.59 -16.02 6.87
C GLN A 68 -4.32 -15.72 8.19
N LYS A 69 -5.23 -16.61 8.59
CA LYS A 69 -5.82 -16.57 9.93
C LYS A 69 -4.85 -17.19 10.95
N LEU A 70 -4.50 -16.44 12.01
CA LEU A 70 -3.50 -16.83 13.01
C LEU A 70 -3.94 -18.01 13.88
N GLU A 71 -5.25 -18.23 14.03
CA GLU A 71 -5.80 -19.37 14.79
C GLU A 71 -5.61 -20.71 14.06
N ASP A 72 -5.50 -20.69 12.73
CA ASP A 72 -5.37 -21.89 11.91
C ASP A 72 -3.91 -22.36 11.85
N LYS A 73 -3.59 -23.34 12.70
CA LYS A 73 -2.28 -24.01 12.74
C LYS A 73 -1.87 -24.71 11.43
N LYS A 74 -2.81 -24.91 10.50
CA LYS A 74 -2.56 -25.44 9.16
C LYS A 74 -2.40 -24.26 8.20
N LEU A 75 -1.17 -23.79 8.05
CA LEU A 75 -0.76 -22.74 7.12
C LEU A 75 -1.24 -23.04 5.70
N LYS A 76 -2.34 -22.41 5.29
CA LYS A 76 -2.64 -22.17 3.88
C LYS A 76 -2.71 -20.67 3.69
N ASP A 77 -1.71 -20.16 3.00
CA ASP A 77 -1.70 -18.78 2.56
C ASP A 77 -2.85 -18.58 1.57
N CYS A 78 -3.78 -17.68 1.91
CA CYS A 78 -4.83 -17.26 0.99
C CYS A 78 -4.24 -16.18 0.08
N LEU A 79 -3.81 -16.61 -1.11
CA LEU A 79 -3.31 -15.72 -2.16
C LEU A 79 -4.46 -15.14 -2.95
N VAL A 80 -4.47 -13.82 -3.10
CA VAL A 80 -5.43 -13.07 -3.90
C VAL A 80 -4.69 -12.22 -4.93
N GLY A 81 -5.18 -12.29 -6.17
CA GLY A 81 -4.60 -11.62 -7.32
C GLY A 81 -3.62 -12.48 -8.13
N PRO A 82 -2.92 -11.88 -9.12
CA PRO A 82 -2.86 -10.45 -9.36
C PRO A 82 -4.19 -9.86 -9.88
N ALA A 83 -4.60 -8.72 -9.33
CA ALA A 83 -5.74 -7.93 -9.79
C ALA A 83 -5.27 -6.58 -10.34
N THR A 84 -6.04 -6.01 -11.27
CA THR A 84 -5.78 -4.68 -11.81
C THR A 84 -6.76 -3.69 -11.17
N LEU A 85 -6.23 -2.56 -10.67
CA LEU A 85 -6.99 -1.47 -10.09
C LEU A 85 -6.66 -0.18 -10.84
N GLU A 86 -7.66 0.50 -11.40
CA GLU A 86 -7.49 1.87 -11.89
C GLU A 86 -7.73 2.84 -10.74
N VAL A 87 -6.79 3.74 -10.49
CA VAL A 87 -6.85 4.73 -9.42
C VAL A 87 -6.55 6.12 -9.96
N GLU A 88 -7.20 7.12 -9.41
CA GLU A 88 -6.83 8.51 -9.61
C GLU A 88 -6.10 9.03 -8.37
N VAL A 89 -4.92 9.61 -8.59
CA VAL A 89 -4.08 10.11 -7.50
C VAL A 89 -3.66 11.55 -7.75
N GLU A 90 -3.70 12.38 -6.71
CA GLU A 90 -3.33 13.79 -6.79
C GLU A 90 -1.97 14.05 -6.14
N ALA A 91 -1.30 15.10 -6.61
CA ALA A 91 0.00 15.48 -6.10
C ALA A 91 -0.11 15.99 -4.65
N GLY A 92 0.85 15.63 -3.79
CA GLY A 92 0.82 15.99 -2.37
C GLY A 92 -0.14 15.15 -1.51
N LYS A 93 -0.94 14.27 -2.13
CA LYS A 93 -1.87 13.39 -1.40
C LYS A 93 -1.28 12.02 -1.09
N PHE A 94 -1.86 11.40 -0.07
CA PHE A 94 -1.49 10.09 0.43
C PHE A 94 -2.67 9.14 0.30
N TYR A 95 -2.38 7.91 -0.09
CA TYR A 95 -3.38 6.87 -0.30
C TYR A 95 -2.95 5.59 0.37
N ALA A 96 -3.93 4.74 0.65
CA ALA A 96 -3.79 3.48 1.32
C ALA A 96 -4.34 2.37 0.40
N LEU A 97 -3.49 1.41 0.03
CA LEU A 97 -3.92 0.16 -0.56
C LEU A 97 -4.06 -0.89 0.53
N ASN A 98 -5.24 -1.51 0.58
CA ASN A 98 -5.56 -2.61 1.46
C ASN A 98 -6.32 -3.72 0.73
N TYR A 99 -6.29 -4.94 1.28
CA TYR A 99 -7.20 -6.01 0.92
C TYR A 99 -8.15 -6.32 2.09
N ASN A 100 -9.45 -6.15 1.85
CA ASN A 100 -10.50 -6.48 2.81
C ASN A 100 -10.86 -7.96 2.65
N VAL A 101 -10.53 -8.77 3.66
CA VAL A 101 -10.76 -10.23 3.64
C VAL A 101 -12.22 -10.64 3.86
N HIS A 102 -13.06 -9.77 4.41
CA HIS A 102 -14.48 -10.11 4.66
C HIS A 102 -15.30 -9.89 3.40
N GLU A 103 -15.02 -8.80 2.71
CA GLU A 103 -15.71 -8.42 1.48
C GLU A 103 -14.93 -8.86 0.22
N GLU A 104 -13.76 -9.48 0.42
CA GLU A 104 -12.88 -10.07 -0.58
C GLU A 104 -12.43 -9.13 -1.71
N TYR A 105 -12.25 -7.83 -1.44
CA TYR A 105 -11.85 -6.83 -2.44
C TYR A 105 -10.67 -5.95 -2.00
N PHE A 106 -10.02 -5.31 -2.98
CA PHE A 106 -8.98 -4.32 -2.72
C PHE A 106 -9.59 -2.94 -2.49
N GLU A 107 -9.26 -2.34 -1.35
CA GLU A 107 -9.63 -0.98 -0.97
C GLU A 107 -8.49 -0.02 -1.33
N PHE A 108 -8.84 1.09 -1.96
CA PHE A 108 -7.93 2.18 -2.25
C PHE A 108 -8.58 3.50 -1.81
N LEU A 109 -8.01 4.12 -0.78
CA LEU A 109 -8.61 5.31 -0.14
C LEU A 109 -7.54 6.37 0.14
N GLU A 110 -7.91 7.64 0.04
CA GLU A 110 -7.10 8.75 0.54
C GLU A 110 -6.94 8.61 2.06
N CYS A 111 -5.77 8.95 2.60
CA CYS A 111 -5.47 8.81 4.02
C CYS A 111 -4.56 9.93 4.52
N ASP A 112 -4.58 10.14 5.84
CA ASP A 112 -3.64 11.04 6.51
C ASP A 112 -2.42 10.25 6.98
N PRO A 113 -1.19 10.54 6.51
CA PRO A 113 0.01 9.80 6.89
C PRO A 113 0.36 9.87 8.39
N GLU A 114 -0.15 10.85 9.13
CA GLU A 114 0.08 10.97 10.58
C GLU A 114 -0.85 10.07 11.38
N ASN A 115 -2.13 10.05 11.01
CA ASN A 115 -3.18 9.27 11.68
C ASN A 115 -3.23 7.81 11.23
N TYR A 116 -2.88 7.54 9.97
CA TYR A 116 -2.84 6.18 9.42
C TYR A 116 -1.79 5.27 10.08
N MET A 117 -0.88 5.85 10.87
CA MET A 117 0.14 5.12 11.62
C MET A 117 -0.36 4.57 12.97
N LEU A 118 -1.56 4.95 13.40
CA LEU A 118 -2.09 4.67 14.73
C LEU A 118 -3.13 3.54 14.76
N ASP A 119 -3.59 3.08 13.59
CA ASP A 119 -4.52 1.95 13.40
C ASP A 119 -3.83 0.72 12.79
#